data_AF-A0AB74M297-F1
#
_entry.id   AF-A0AB74M297-F1
#
_cell.length_a   1.000
_cell.length_b   1.000
_cell.length_c   1.000
_cell.angle_alpha   90.00
_cell.angle_beta   90.00
_cell.angle_gamma   90.00
#
_symmetry.space_group_name_H-M   'P 1'
#
loop_
_entity.id
_entity.type
_entity.pdbx_description
1 polymer ?
#
loop_
_entity_poly.entity_id
_entity_poly.type
_entity_poly.pdbx_seq_one_letter_code
_entity_poly.pdbx_strand_id
1 'polypeptide(L)'
;MKHDVLRTGEVILKLRTACADAGGQTNWAKSQGISAQYVSDVLHGRRPPANAILRGLGLQRAEPMYVPREPEDVTLYDADGLTLLTAQRVFD
;
A
#
# COMPACT_ATOMS: atom_id res chain seq x y z
N MET A 1 7.64 15.79 -15.50
CA MET A 1 8.25 14.47 -15.24
C MET A 1 7.22 13.66 -14.48
N LYS A 2 6.65 12.60 -15.07
CA LYS A 2 5.80 11.68 -14.29
C LYS A 2 6.73 10.99 -13.30
N HIS A 3 6.59 11.28 -12.00
CA HIS A 3 7.21 10.42 -11.00
C HIS A 3 6.48 9.08 -11.08
N ASP A 4 7.22 8.00 -11.33
CA ASP A 4 6.68 6.65 -11.32
C ASP A 4 6.21 6.36 -9.89
N VAL A 5 4.89 6.29 -9.69
CA VAL A 5 4.29 6.09 -8.36
C VAL A 5 4.35 4.61 -8.04
N LEU A 6 5.17 4.27 -7.05
CA LEU A 6 5.33 2.90 -6.59
C LEU A 6 4.22 2.52 -5.61
N ARG A 7 3.57 1.39 -5.88
CA ARG A 7 2.68 0.70 -4.95
C ARG A 7 3.51 -0.03 -3.88
N THR A 8 2.88 -0.35 -2.76
CA THR A 8 3.53 -1.03 -1.62
C THR A 8 4.29 -2.30 -2.03
N GLY A 9 3.73 -3.10 -2.94
CA GLY A 9 4.39 -4.33 -3.44
C GLY A 9 5.71 -4.04 -4.16
N GLU A 10 5.77 -2.98 -4.95
CA GLU A 10 6.97 -2.55 -5.68
C GLU A 10 8.03 -2.03 -4.71
N VAL A 11 7.62 -1.32 -3.66
CA VAL A 11 8.51 -0.92 -2.56
C VAL A 11 9.09 -2.13 -1.83
N ILE A 12 8.26 -3.15 -1.56
CA ILE A 12 8.72 -4.40 -0.93
C ILE A 12 9.72 -5.14 -1.84
N LEU A 13 9.49 -5.18 -3.15
CA LEU A 13 10.44 -5.78 -4.10
C LEU A 13 11.78 -5.04 -4.10
N LYS A 14 11.76 -3.70 -4.13
CA LYS A 14 12.99 -2.89 -4.00
C LYS A 14 13.71 -3.16 -2.68
N LEU A 15 12.97 -3.31 -1.57
CA LEU A 15 13.56 -3.66 -0.28
C LEU A 15 14.21 -5.04 -0.30
N ARG A 16 13.59 -6.04 -0.96
CA ARG A 16 14.18 -7.38 -1.12
C ARG A 16 15.49 -7.33 -1.90
N THR A 17 15.52 -6.61 -3.01
CA THR A 17 16.73 -6.41 -3.82
C THR A 17 17.82 -5.73 -3.01
N ALA A 18 17.51 -4.61 -2.34
CA ALA A 18 18.48 -3.89 -1.53
C ALA A 18 19.03 -4.74 -0.36
N CYS A 19 18.19 -5.59 0.24
CA CYS A 19 18.65 -6.57 1.23
C CYS A 19 19.60 -7.60 0.61
N ALA A 20 19.30 -8.13 -0.58
CA ALA A 20 20.16 -9.10 -1.26
C ALA A 20 21.52 -8.48 -1.61
N ASP A 21 21.54 -7.27 -2.14
CA ASP A 21 22.75 -6.53 -2.51
C ASP A 21 23.65 -6.23 -1.30
N ALA A 22 23.03 -6.01 -0.13
CA ALA A 22 23.75 -5.83 1.14
C ALA A 22 24.21 -7.15 1.79
N GLY A 23 23.93 -8.31 1.20
CA GLY A 23 24.23 -9.62 1.78
C GLY A 23 23.27 -10.06 2.89
N GLY A 24 22.08 -9.48 2.95
CA GLY A 24 21.00 -9.89 3.84
C GLY A 24 20.26 -8.72 4.51
N GLN A 25 19.09 -9.03 5.05
CA GLN A 25 18.22 -8.06 5.74
C GLN A 25 18.93 -7.39 6.92
N THR A 26 19.68 -8.15 7.71
CA THR A 26 20.42 -7.64 8.88
C THR A 26 21.48 -6.63 8.48
N ASN A 27 22.22 -6.89 7.40
CA ASN A 27 23.28 -6.00 6.93
C ASN A 27 22.71 -4.70 6.37
N TRP A 28 21.63 -4.80 5.59
CA TRP A 28 20.93 -3.63 5.09
C TRP A 28 20.32 -2.81 6.24
N ALA A 29 19.64 -3.45 7.20
CA ALA A 29 19.08 -2.79 8.37
C ALA A 29 20.16 -2.03 9.17
N LYS A 30 21.33 -2.66 9.37
CA LYS A 30 22.48 -2.04 10.05
C LYS A 30 23.01 -0.83 9.30
N SER A 31 23.11 -0.88 7.96
CA SER A 31 23.58 0.25 7.16
C SER A 31 22.61 1.44 7.18
N GLN A 32 21.33 1.19 7.40
CA GLN A 32 20.30 2.21 7.54
C GLN A 32 20.03 2.64 9.00
N GLY A 33 20.70 2.05 9.99
CA GLY A 33 20.51 2.36 11.40
C GLY A 33 19.14 1.94 11.96
N ILE A 34 18.52 0.90 11.41
CA ILE A 34 17.20 0.37 11.86
C ILE A 34 17.31 -1.09 12.29
N SER A 35 16.29 -1.60 12.97
CA SER A 35 16.26 -3.00 13.42
C SER A 35 15.97 -3.97 12.27
N ALA A 36 16.66 -5.12 12.26
CA ALA A 36 16.39 -6.20 11.32
C ALA A 36 14.96 -6.73 11.44
N GLN A 37 14.39 -6.72 12.66
CA GLN A 37 12.99 -7.08 12.89
C GLN A 37 12.03 -6.15 12.13
N TYR A 38 12.30 -4.84 12.12
CA TYR A 38 11.45 -3.90 11.39
C TYR A 38 11.48 -4.17 9.88
N VAL A 39 12.65 -4.44 9.32
CA VAL A 39 12.80 -4.84 7.92
C VAL A 39 12.04 -6.13 7.62
N SER A 40 12.17 -7.14 8.49
CA SER A 40 11.42 -8.40 8.36
C SER A 40 9.91 -8.19 8.42
N ASP A 41 9.40 -7.41 9.38
CA ASP A 41 7.97 -7.12 9.51
C ASP A 41 7.40 -6.50 8.23
N VAL A 42 8.15 -5.58 7.60
CA VAL A 42 7.74 -4.93 6.35
C VAL A 42 7.80 -5.89 5.16
N LEU A 43 8.85 -6.71 5.05
CA LEU A 43 8.97 -7.72 3.99
C LEU A 43 7.87 -8.78 4.01
N HIS A 44 7.32 -9.06 5.20
CA HIS A 44 6.20 -9.98 5.41
C HIS A 44 4.82 -9.28 5.46
N GLY A 45 4.77 -7.97 5.19
CA GLY A 45 3.51 -7.22 5.17
C GLY A 45 2.84 -7.01 6.54
N ARG A 46 3.52 -7.33 7.65
CA ARG A 46 3.01 -7.08 9.02
C ARG A 46 3.01 -5.61 9.37
N ARG A 47 3.85 -4.81 8.70
CA ARG A 47 3.91 -3.35 8.82
C ARG A 47 4.09 -2.69 7.46
N PRO A 48 3.54 -1.50 7.23
CA PRO A 48 3.84 -0.73 6.03
C PRO A 48 5.28 -0.17 6.09
N PRO A 49 5.93 0.04 4.93
CA PRO A 49 7.20 0.76 4.86
C PRO A 49 6.99 2.22 5.28
N ALA A 50 7.72 2.66 6.30
CA ALA A 50 7.72 4.03 6.79
C ALA A 50 8.98 4.78 6.36
N ASN A 51 9.10 6.04 6.79
CA ASN A 51 10.13 6.98 6.34
C ASN A 51 11.56 6.43 6.41
N ALA A 52 11.91 5.63 7.42
CA ALA A 52 13.26 5.09 7.53
C ALA A 52 13.60 4.12 6.37
N ILE A 53 12.68 3.22 6.03
CA ILE A 53 12.85 2.32 4.88
C ILE A 53 12.78 3.11 3.57
N LEU A 54 11.82 4.02 3.43
CA LEU A 54 11.66 4.80 2.20
C LEU A 54 12.93 5.61 1.91
N ARG A 55 13.47 6.33 2.89
CA ARG A 55 14.73 7.08 2.76
C ARG A 55 15.90 6.17 2.36
N GLY A 56 16.03 5.01 3.00
CA GLY A 56 17.08 4.03 2.66
C GLY A 56 16.98 3.45 1.25
N LEU A 57 15.80 3.53 0.63
CA LEU A 57 15.55 3.14 -0.76
C LEU A 57 15.58 4.33 -1.74
N GLY A 58 15.88 5.55 -1.27
CA GLY A 58 15.81 6.77 -2.08
C GLY A 58 14.38 7.16 -2.47
N LEU A 59 13.40 6.75 -1.68
CA LEU A 59 11.97 6.99 -1.87
C LEU A 59 11.43 8.00 -0.86
N GLN A 60 10.34 8.65 -1.25
CA GLN A 60 9.51 9.45 -0.34
C GLN A 60 8.06 8.99 -0.44
N ARG A 61 7.30 9.21 0.63
CA ARG A 61 5.87 8.92 0.63
C ARG A 61 5.15 9.95 -0.23
N ALA A 62 4.35 9.50 -1.19
CA ALA A 62 3.36 10.35 -1.85
C ALA A 62 2.14 10.49 -0.94
N GLU A 63 1.52 11.68 -0.92
CA GLU A 63 0.21 11.93 -0.32
C GLU A 63 -0.85 10.97 -0.90
N PRO A 64 -1.98 10.72 -0.20
CA PRO A 64 -3.01 9.80 -0.68
C PRO A 64 -3.56 10.23 -2.05
N MET A 65 -3.75 9.25 -2.94
CA MET A 65 -4.49 9.46 -4.18
C MET A 65 -5.99 9.29 -3.90
N TYR A 66 -6.77 10.26 -4.37
CA TYR A 66 -8.23 10.22 -4.34
C TYR A 66 -8.74 9.91 -5.75
N VAL A 67 -9.73 9.04 -5.86
CA VAL A 67 -10.42 8.74 -7.11
C VAL A 67 -11.90 9.10 -6.98
N PRO A 68 -12.58 9.50 -8.06
CA PRO A 68 -14.03 9.71 -8.04
C PRO A 68 -14.74 8.45 -7.54
N ARG A 69 -15.79 8.63 -6.75
CA ARG A 69 -16.69 7.54 -6.38
C ARG A 69 -17.64 7.30 -7.54
N GLU A 70 -17.61 6.09 -8.12
CA GLU A 70 -18.58 5.71 -9.14
C GLU A 70 -19.96 5.45 -8.50
N PRO A 71 -21.07 5.79 -9.18
CA PRO A 71 -22.41 5.43 -8.74
C PRO A 71 -22.53 3.93 -8.52
N GLU A 72 -23.21 3.54 -7.45
CA GLU A 72 -23.49 2.14 -7.14
C GLU A 72 -24.98 1.88 -7.35
N ASP A 73 -25.33 0.79 -8.03
CA ASP A 73 -26.71 0.33 -8.13
C ASP A 73 -27.14 -0.25 -6.77
N VAL A 74 -28.18 0.34 -6.19
CA VAL A 74 -28.77 -0.10 -4.93
C VAL A 74 -30.14 -0.69 -5.21
N THR A 75 -30.34 -1.93 -4.78
CA THR A 75 -31.62 -2.62 -4.85
C THR A 75 -32.28 -2.63 -3.47
N LEU A 76 -33.50 -2.14 -3.37
CA LEU A 76 -34.33 -2.28 -2.18
C LEU A 76 -35.20 -3.52 -2.32
N TYR A 77 -35.29 -4.27 -1.24
CA TYR A 77 -36.15 -5.44 -1.12
C TYR A 77 -37.21 -5.19 -0.05
N ASP A 78 -38.36 -5.84 -0.15
CA ASP A 78 -39.31 -5.93 0.94
C ASP A 78 -38.89 -7.01 1.97
N ALA A 79 -39.74 -7.23 2.98
CA ALA A 79 -39.51 -8.21 4.03
C ALA A 79 -39.46 -9.66 3.53
N ASP A 80 -40.02 -9.93 2.36
CA ASP A 80 -40.09 -11.26 1.74
C ASP A 80 -38.97 -11.45 0.69
N GLY A 81 -38.10 -10.45 0.52
CA GLY A 81 -36.98 -10.48 -0.43
C GLY A 81 -37.36 -10.13 -1.87
N LEU A 82 -38.57 -9.61 -2.10
CA LEU A 82 -39.00 -9.17 -3.42
C LEU A 82 -38.39 -7.81 -3.74
N THR A 83 -37.84 -7.66 -4.95
CA THR A 83 -37.23 -6.40 -5.39
C THR A 83 -38.30 -5.33 -5.55
N LEU A 84 -38.19 -4.26 -4.78
CA LEU A 84 -39.09 -3.11 -4.83
C LEU A 84 -38.61 -2.06 -5.83
N LEU A 85 -37.31 -1.77 -5.85
CA LEU A 85 -36.69 -0.83 -6.79
C LEU A 85 -35.18 -1.06 -6.92
N THR A 86 -34.64 -0.71 -8.07
CA THR A 86 -33.20 -0.56 -8.29
C THR A 86 -32.94 0.89 -8.71
N ALA A 87 -32.01 1.56 -8.05
CA ALA A 87 -31.65 2.95 -8.34
C ALA A 87 -30.15 3.18 -8.19
N GLN A 88 -29.61 4.14 -8.95
CA GLN A 88 -28.23 4.59 -8.78
C GLN A 88 -28.12 5.52 -7.58
N ARG A 89 -27.26 5.15 -6.63
CA ARG A 89 -26.86 6.05 -5.56
C ARG A 89 -25.82 7.02 -6.08
N VAL A 90 -26.25 8.24 -6.36
CA VAL A 90 -25.39 9.38 -6.71
C VAL A 90 -24.93 10.06 -5.41
N PHE A 91 -23.67 10.47 -5.36
CA PHE A 91 -23.06 11.14 -4.20
C PHE A 91 -22.73 12.59 -4.61
N ASP A 92 -23.64 13.51 -4.32
CA ASP A 92 -23.45 14.96 -4.50
C ASP A 92 -22.88 15.63 -3.23
#